data_AF-F4G5Q8-F1
#
_entry.id   AF-F4G5Q8-F1
#
_cell.length_a   1.000
_cell.length_b   1.000
_cell.length_c   1.000
_cell.angle_alpha   90.00
_cell.angle_beta   90.00
_cell.angle_gamma   90.00
#
_symmetry.space_group_name_H-M   'P 1'
#
loop_
_entity.id
_entity.type
_entity.pdbx_description
1 polymer ?
#
loop_
_entity_poly.entity_id
_entity_poly.type
_entity_poly.pdbx_seq_one_letter_code
_entity_poly.pdbx_strand_id
1 'polypeptide(L)'
;MVDPHHAAHWYPTAAYLYVLWLDALALAWEYLRRHPDYRLDWRRRARRPDAGQRWGLRLLEDPAMDARDAHPAWLPGHDAVVQLYPDADPPVDAELFAFWRIPGHKQLLHDGRGLTLIARSPGHWQRFVLAPGLEDGMAVAYAYRGRGVTHAPDTPAPMARPRPPPAVLLELHTLHALDATLAGASLREVGEGLFGADAVADWYSDGGLRSKVRRLVRRGDALMRGGYRRLAQLPPLEKGRFEGDAKRP
;
A
#
# COMPACT_ATOMS: atom_id res chain seq x y z
N MET A 1 38.03 -8.26 2.46
CA MET A 1 37.33 -9.36 1.77
C MET A 1 35.85 -9.14 2.03
N VAL A 2 35.16 -8.53 1.07
CA VAL A 2 33.71 -8.23 1.17
C VAL A 2 32.99 -9.47 0.67
N ASP A 3 32.08 -10.00 1.47
CA ASP A 3 31.31 -11.21 1.17
C ASP A 3 30.47 -11.02 -0.11
N PRO A 4 30.69 -11.80 -1.19
CA PRO A 4 30.00 -11.63 -2.47
C PRO A 4 28.53 -12.08 -2.45
N HIS A 5 28.02 -12.57 -1.31
CA HIS A 5 26.69 -13.16 -1.21
C HIS A 5 25.61 -12.29 -0.53
N HIS A 6 25.91 -11.04 -0.17
CA HIS A 6 24.87 -10.01 -0.05
C HIS A 6 24.52 -9.46 -1.44
N ALA A 7 24.10 -10.35 -2.36
CA ALA A 7 23.32 -9.93 -3.51
C ALA A 7 22.03 -9.33 -2.94
N ALA A 8 22.09 -8.03 -2.65
CA ALA A 8 21.08 -7.35 -1.88
C ALA A 8 19.74 -7.58 -2.59
N HIS A 9 18.77 -8.16 -1.89
CA HIS A 9 17.51 -8.67 -2.45
C HIS A 9 16.71 -7.66 -3.28
N TRP A 10 17.11 -6.38 -3.27
CA TRP A 10 16.57 -5.32 -4.10
C TRP A 10 16.96 -5.43 -5.59
N TYR A 11 18.09 -6.05 -5.95
CA TYR A 11 18.63 -5.98 -7.32
C TYR A 11 17.68 -6.53 -8.42
N PRO A 12 16.92 -7.63 -8.22
CA PRO A 12 16.02 -8.12 -9.25
C PRO A 12 14.75 -7.25 -9.37
N THR A 13 14.65 -6.41 -10.40
CA THR A 13 13.42 -5.64 -10.72
C THR A 13 12.17 -6.54 -10.81
N ALA A 14 12.32 -7.81 -11.20
CA ALA A 14 11.24 -8.79 -11.23
C ALA A 14 10.53 -8.96 -9.87
N ALA A 15 11.26 -8.79 -8.75
CA ALA A 15 10.72 -8.84 -7.40
C ALA A 15 9.67 -7.74 -7.13
N TYR A 16 9.62 -6.70 -7.95
CA TYR A 16 8.72 -5.55 -7.82
C TYR A 16 7.54 -5.56 -8.80
N LEU A 17 7.43 -6.54 -9.70
CA LEU A 17 6.35 -6.58 -10.71
C LEU A 17 4.95 -6.69 -10.08
N TYR A 18 4.85 -7.14 -8.84
CA TYR A 18 3.57 -7.18 -8.12
C TYR A 18 3.03 -5.76 -7.83
N VAL A 19 3.90 -4.74 -7.76
CA VAL A 19 3.53 -3.33 -7.57
C VAL A 19 2.60 -2.84 -8.69
N LEU A 20 2.71 -3.44 -9.87
CA LEU A 20 1.88 -3.09 -11.03
C LEU A 20 0.38 -3.28 -10.80
N TRP A 21 0.01 -4.04 -9.77
CA TRP A 21 -1.36 -4.46 -9.48
C TRP A 21 -1.83 -4.03 -8.09
N LEU A 22 -1.09 -3.14 -7.42
CA LEU A 22 -1.47 -2.64 -6.11
C LEU A 22 -2.39 -1.42 -6.25
N ASP A 23 -3.40 -1.37 -5.40
CA ASP A 23 -4.16 -0.15 -5.20
C ASP A 23 -3.50 0.78 -4.17
N ALA A 24 -4.14 1.91 -3.87
CA ALA A 24 -3.57 2.94 -3.01
C ALA A 24 -3.27 2.48 -1.58
N LEU A 25 -4.13 1.67 -0.96
CA LEU A 25 -3.91 1.15 0.41
C LEU A 25 -2.81 0.09 0.45
N ALA A 26 -2.76 -0.77 -0.57
CA ALA A 26 -1.68 -1.74 -0.70
C ALA A 26 -0.33 -1.06 -0.96
N LEU A 27 -0.31 -0.01 -1.77
CA LEU A 27 0.89 0.80 -1.99
C LEU A 27 1.31 1.57 -0.72
N ALA A 28 0.34 2.14 0.02
CA ALA A 28 0.60 2.78 1.30
C ALA A 28 1.28 1.83 2.28
N TRP A 29 0.85 0.56 2.30
CA TRP A 29 1.46 -0.48 3.12
C TRP A 29 2.91 -0.74 2.75
N GLU A 30 3.22 -0.84 1.46
CA GLU A 30 4.60 -1.04 1.00
C GLU A 30 5.53 0.06 1.51
N TYR A 31 5.10 1.31 1.49
CA TYR A 31 5.90 2.39 2.05
C TYR A 31 5.97 2.33 3.58
N LEU A 32 4.86 2.05 4.28
CA LEU A 32 4.82 1.98 5.74
C LEU A 32 5.71 0.85 6.29
N ARG A 33 5.62 -0.37 5.75
CA ARG A 33 6.35 -1.54 6.25
C ARG A 33 7.86 -1.43 6.14
N ARG A 34 8.35 -0.47 5.32
CA ARG A 34 9.77 -0.13 5.15
C ARG A 34 10.27 0.89 6.18
N HIS A 35 9.37 1.56 6.89
CA HIS A 35 9.75 2.56 7.89
C HIS A 35 10.46 1.90 9.09
N PRO A 36 11.66 2.36 9.47
CA PRO A 36 12.43 1.75 10.56
C PRO A 36 11.70 1.82 11.91
N ASP A 37 11.10 2.96 12.25
CA ASP A 37 10.32 3.10 13.49
C ASP A 37 9.07 2.22 13.52
N TYR A 38 8.41 1.98 12.37
CA TYR A 38 7.28 1.05 12.31
C TYR A 38 7.74 -0.38 12.65
N ARG A 39 8.85 -0.81 12.06
CA ARG A 39 9.47 -2.11 12.36
C ARG A 39 9.89 -2.23 13.83
N LEU A 40 10.34 -1.13 14.43
CA LEU A 40 10.67 -1.09 15.86
C LEU A 40 9.41 -1.22 16.73
N ASP A 41 8.34 -0.49 16.41
CA ASP A 41 7.06 -0.57 17.11
C ASP A 41 6.45 -1.98 16.97
N TRP A 42 6.53 -2.61 15.79
CA TRP A 42 6.12 -4.02 15.58
C TRP A 42 6.84 -5.02 16.49
N ARG A 43 8.17 -4.89 16.61
CA ARG A 43 8.96 -5.75 17.52
C ARG A 43 8.59 -5.54 18.99
N ARG A 44 8.10 -4.35 19.33
CA ARG A 44 7.69 -3.96 20.69
C ARG A 44 6.18 -4.04 20.91
N ARG A 45 5.41 -4.62 19.97
CA ARG A 45 3.93 -4.62 19.98
C ARG A 45 3.32 -5.15 21.27
N ALA A 46 3.93 -6.17 21.89
CA ALA A 46 3.46 -6.74 23.16
C ALA A 46 3.46 -5.72 24.32
N ARG A 47 4.26 -4.65 24.24
CA ARG A 47 4.35 -3.58 25.25
C ARG A 47 3.59 -2.31 24.85
N ARG A 48 3.04 -2.26 23.64
CA ARG A 48 2.41 -1.07 23.05
C ARG A 48 1.19 -1.46 22.21
N PRO A 49 0.09 -1.90 22.84
CA PRO A 49 -1.11 -2.33 22.12
C PRO A 49 -1.70 -1.20 21.24
N ASP A 50 -1.58 0.06 21.67
CA ASP A 50 -2.15 1.21 20.95
C ASP A 50 -1.21 1.85 19.91
N ALA A 51 -0.04 1.25 19.66
CA ALA A 51 0.94 1.81 18.71
C ALA A 51 0.41 1.90 17.27
N GLY A 52 -0.60 1.11 16.90
CA GLY A 52 -1.21 1.15 15.57
C GLY A 52 -1.72 2.54 15.18
N GLN A 53 -2.34 3.26 16.13
CA GLN A 53 -3.00 4.54 15.84
C GLN A 53 -2.02 5.59 15.30
N ARG A 54 -0.79 5.61 15.81
CA ARG A 54 0.31 6.48 15.33
C ARG A 54 0.53 6.28 13.83
N TRP A 55 0.44 5.04 13.36
CA TRP A 55 0.66 4.63 11.98
C TRP A 55 -0.61 4.66 11.12
N GLY A 56 -1.74 5.07 11.70
CA GLY A 56 -3.03 5.06 11.02
C GLY A 56 -3.62 3.67 10.84
N LEU A 57 -3.21 2.71 11.67
CA LEU A 57 -3.77 1.36 11.73
C LEU A 57 -4.56 1.17 13.04
N ARG A 58 -5.57 0.31 13.04
CA ARG A 58 -6.23 -0.18 14.26
C ARG A 58 -5.31 -1.12 15.03
N LEU A 59 -4.64 -2.00 14.31
CA LEU A 59 -3.70 -3.00 14.83
C LEU A 59 -2.42 -2.96 13.98
N LEU A 60 -1.27 -3.23 14.60
CA LEU A 60 -0.04 -3.39 13.83
C LEU A 60 -0.10 -4.69 13.00
N GLU A 61 0.54 -4.65 11.84
CA GLU A 61 0.63 -5.75 10.88
C GLU A 61 2.11 -6.13 10.71
N ASP A 62 2.41 -7.38 10.35
CA ASP A 62 3.80 -7.83 10.23
C ASP A 62 4.50 -7.16 9.03
N PRO A 63 5.51 -6.28 9.23
CA PRO A 63 6.21 -5.63 8.14
C PRO A 63 7.02 -6.57 7.23
N ALA A 64 7.20 -7.84 7.65
CA ALA A 64 7.78 -8.88 6.80
C ALA A 64 6.84 -9.28 5.65
N MET A 65 5.53 -9.10 5.80
CA MET A 65 4.53 -9.43 4.79
C MET A 65 4.39 -8.28 3.79
N ASP A 66 4.54 -8.58 2.50
CA ASP A 66 4.23 -7.61 1.45
C ASP A 66 2.72 -7.49 1.23
N ALA A 67 2.29 -6.51 0.46
CA ALA A 67 0.89 -6.18 0.28
C ALA A 67 0.06 -7.31 -0.32
N ARG A 68 0.67 -8.31 -0.96
CA ARG A 68 -0.07 -9.48 -1.46
C ARG A 68 -0.65 -10.31 -0.33
N ASP A 69 0.08 -10.38 0.76
CA ASP A 69 -0.21 -11.27 1.89
C ASP A 69 -0.63 -10.50 3.13
N ALA A 70 -0.21 -9.24 3.29
CA ALA A 70 -0.51 -8.42 4.45
C ALA A 70 -1.93 -7.83 4.40
N HIS A 71 -2.51 -7.59 5.57
CA HIS A 71 -3.87 -7.08 5.73
C HIS A 71 -3.93 -5.90 6.71
N PRO A 72 -3.28 -4.77 6.39
CA PRO A 72 -3.20 -3.67 7.33
C PRO A 72 -4.60 -3.14 7.65
N ALA A 73 -4.95 -3.19 8.93
CA ALA A 73 -6.23 -2.70 9.45
C ALA A 73 -6.24 -1.17 9.49
N TRP A 74 -6.26 -0.50 8.33
CA TRP A 74 -6.27 0.96 8.23
C TRP A 74 -7.43 1.58 9.01
N LEU A 75 -7.18 2.74 9.63
CA LEU A 75 -8.26 3.54 10.22
C LEU A 75 -9.28 3.95 9.13
N PRO A 76 -10.57 4.07 9.47
CA PRO A 76 -11.59 4.46 8.51
C PRO A 76 -11.32 5.82 7.86
N GLY A 77 -11.70 5.97 6.60
CA GLY A 77 -11.58 7.25 5.88
C GLY A 77 -11.32 7.09 4.39
N HIS A 78 -10.84 5.93 3.96
CA HIS A 78 -10.54 5.66 2.57
C HIS A 78 -11.81 5.41 1.74
N ASP A 79 -11.93 6.10 0.60
CA ASP A 79 -13.08 6.04 -0.31
C ASP A 79 -13.28 4.69 -1.03
N ALA A 80 -12.19 3.99 -1.35
CA ALA A 80 -12.21 2.67 -1.97
C ALA A 80 -12.72 1.52 -1.07
N VAL A 81 -13.11 1.80 0.18
CA VAL A 81 -13.69 0.80 1.09
C VAL A 81 -15.20 0.97 1.14
N VAL A 82 -15.91 -0.06 0.68
CA VAL A 82 -17.38 -0.12 0.66
C VAL A 82 -17.87 -0.73 1.97
N GLN A 83 -18.89 -0.17 2.59
CA GLN A 83 -19.52 -0.77 3.77
C GLN A 83 -20.82 -1.46 3.35
N LEU A 84 -20.98 -2.72 3.75
CA LEU A 84 -22.15 -3.55 3.46
C LEU A 84 -22.97 -3.73 4.73
N TYR A 85 -24.26 -3.41 4.65
CA TYR A 85 -25.21 -3.50 5.75
C TYR A 85 -26.39 -4.39 5.36
N PRO A 86 -27.00 -5.14 6.30
CA PRO A 86 -28.33 -5.67 6.09
C PRO A 86 -29.28 -4.53 5.75
N ASP A 87 -30.02 -4.68 4.66
CA ASP A 87 -31.09 -3.73 4.34
C ASP A 87 -32.25 -3.94 5.32
N ALA A 88 -32.62 -2.86 6.02
CA ALA A 88 -33.64 -2.90 7.07
C ALA A 88 -35.07 -2.83 6.51
N ASP A 89 -35.25 -2.35 5.28
CA ASP A 89 -36.55 -2.23 4.61
C ASP A 89 -36.41 -2.53 3.11
N PRO A 90 -36.10 -3.80 2.75
CA PRO A 90 -35.75 -4.14 1.39
C PRO A 90 -36.96 -4.10 0.44
N PRO A 91 -36.84 -3.52 -0.76
CA PRO A 91 -37.85 -3.67 -1.81
C PRO A 91 -37.96 -5.13 -2.29
N VAL A 92 -39.04 -5.45 -3.01
CA VAL A 92 -39.34 -6.83 -3.49
C VAL A 92 -38.21 -7.42 -4.36
N ASP A 93 -37.46 -6.57 -5.05
CA ASP A 93 -36.36 -6.90 -5.95
C ASP A 93 -34.98 -6.45 -5.40
N ALA A 94 -34.85 -6.34 -4.07
CA ALA A 94 -33.61 -5.93 -3.42
C ALA A 94 -32.42 -6.79 -3.84
N GLU A 95 -31.27 -6.14 -4.04
CA GLU A 95 -30.02 -6.84 -4.26
C GLU A 95 -29.65 -7.66 -3.02
N LEU A 96 -29.33 -8.94 -3.23
CA LEU A 96 -28.91 -9.84 -2.15
C LEU A 96 -27.39 -9.83 -2.03
N PHE A 97 -26.90 -9.80 -0.79
CA PHE A 97 -25.50 -10.08 -0.51
C PHE A 97 -25.19 -11.53 -0.88
N ALA A 98 -24.48 -11.72 -1.98
CA ALA A 98 -24.04 -13.03 -2.43
C ALA A 98 -22.51 -13.12 -2.32
N PHE A 99 -22.02 -13.51 -1.14
CA PHE A 99 -20.59 -13.62 -0.82
C PHE A 99 -19.83 -14.45 -1.86
N TRP A 100 -20.43 -15.57 -2.27
CA TRP A 100 -19.81 -16.48 -3.24
C TRP A 100 -19.76 -15.91 -4.66
N ARG A 101 -20.64 -14.97 -5.01
CA ARG A 101 -20.68 -14.30 -6.33
C ARG A 101 -19.64 -13.18 -6.47
N ILE A 102 -19.09 -12.69 -5.36
CA ILE A 102 -18.01 -11.70 -5.41
C ILE A 102 -16.78 -12.32 -6.10
N PRO A 103 -16.32 -11.78 -7.24
CA PRO A 103 -15.28 -12.40 -8.05
C PRO A 103 -13.90 -12.29 -7.38
N GLY A 104 -13.03 -13.23 -7.72
CA GLY A 104 -11.63 -13.23 -7.28
C GLY A 104 -11.38 -13.97 -5.97
N HIS A 105 -10.11 -13.96 -5.57
CA HIS A 105 -9.64 -14.57 -4.34
C HIS A 105 -10.10 -13.73 -3.15
N LYS A 106 -10.91 -14.32 -2.29
CA LYS A 106 -11.52 -13.68 -1.12
C LYS A 106 -10.68 -13.95 0.13
N GLN A 107 -10.42 -12.89 0.89
CA GLN A 107 -9.78 -12.96 2.20
C GLN A 107 -10.67 -12.26 3.21
N LEU A 108 -11.04 -12.97 4.27
CA LEU A 108 -11.95 -12.51 5.30
C LEU A 108 -11.20 -12.38 6.62
N LEU A 109 -11.21 -11.19 7.22
CA LEU A 109 -10.31 -10.82 8.31
C LEU A 109 -11.06 -9.98 9.35
N HIS A 110 -10.68 -10.10 10.63
CA HIS A 110 -11.20 -9.24 11.69
C HIS A 110 -10.20 -8.10 11.98
N ASP A 111 -10.61 -6.84 11.78
CA ASP A 111 -9.72 -5.67 11.88
C ASP A 111 -9.55 -5.14 13.32
N GLY A 112 -10.09 -5.87 14.31
CA GLY A 112 -10.18 -5.48 15.71
C GLY A 112 -11.50 -4.78 16.08
N ARG A 113 -12.32 -4.40 15.10
CA ARG A 113 -13.66 -3.83 15.31
C ARG A 113 -14.75 -4.61 14.58
N GLY A 114 -14.48 -5.08 13.38
CA GLY A 114 -15.44 -5.77 12.55
C GLY A 114 -14.79 -6.63 11.49
N LEU A 115 -15.65 -7.23 10.67
CA LEU A 115 -15.25 -8.14 9.62
C LEU A 115 -14.97 -7.35 8.34
N THR A 116 -13.81 -7.61 7.73
CA THR A 116 -13.38 -7.01 6.48
C THR A 116 -13.17 -8.09 5.44
N LEU A 117 -13.60 -7.81 4.21
CA LEU A 117 -13.45 -8.70 3.07
C LEU A 117 -12.60 -7.99 2.01
N ILE A 118 -11.53 -8.65 1.58
CA ILE A 118 -10.73 -8.23 0.44
C ILE A 118 -10.94 -9.25 -0.67
N ALA A 119 -11.47 -8.80 -1.80
CA ALA A 119 -11.62 -9.62 -3.01
C ALA A 119 -10.62 -9.15 -4.06
N ARG A 120 -9.75 -10.07 -4.49
CA ARG A 120 -8.66 -9.80 -5.43
C ARG A 120 -8.88 -10.53 -6.74
N SER A 121 -8.92 -9.79 -7.83
CA SER A 121 -8.83 -10.34 -9.17
C SER A 121 -7.68 -9.66 -9.93
N PRO A 122 -7.25 -10.17 -11.09
CA PRO A 122 -6.18 -9.57 -11.86
C PRO A 122 -6.41 -8.07 -12.11
N GLY A 123 -5.62 -7.22 -11.45
CA GLY A 123 -5.69 -5.76 -11.56
C GLY A 123 -6.86 -5.06 -10.87
N HIS A 124 -7.64 -5.79 -10.08
CA HIS A 124 -8.72 -5.20 -9.28
C HIS A 124 -8.66 -5.71 -7.84
N TRP A 125 -8.80 -4.76 -6.93
CA TRP A 125 -8.93 -5.01 -5.50
C TRP A 125 -10.20 -4.35 -5.03
N GLN A 126 -11.07 -5.14 -4.44
CA GLN A 126 -12.30 -4.66 -3.81
C GLN A 126 -12.16 -4.87 -2.30
N ARG A 127 -12.51 -3.85 -1.54
CA ARG A 127 -12.47 -3.89 -0.08
C ARG A 127 -13.84 -3.58 0.48
N PHE A 128 -14.29 -4.46 1.37
CA PHE A 128 -15.56 -4.34 2.04
C PHE A 128 -15.39 -4.38 3.56
N VAL A 129 -16.21 -3.61 4.26
CA VAL A 129 -16.46 -3.79 5.69
C VAL A 129 -17.86 -4.35 5.82
N LEU A 130 -17.99 -5.51 6.47
CA LEU A 130 -19.27 -6.18 6.68
C LEU A 130 -19.83 -5.77 8.04
N ALA A 131 -21.05 -5.24 8.03
CA ALA A 131 -21.75 -4.95 9.26
C ALA A 131 -22.07 -6.25 10.03
N PRO A 132 -22.12 -6.20 11.37
CA PRO A 132 -22.54 -7.34 12.17
C PRO A 132 -23.93 -7.83 11.74
N GLY A 133 -24.10 -9.14 11.62
CA GLY A 133 -25.37 -9.77 11.24
C GLY A 133 -25.69 -9.79 9.75
N LEU A 134 -24.79 -9.30 8.87
CA LEU A 134 -24.93 -9.51 7.43
C LEU A 134 -24.58 -10.95 7.06
N GLU A 135 -25.54 -11.67 6.47
CA GLU A 135 -25.38 -13.06 6.03
C GLU A 135 -25.62 -13.20 4.52
N ASP A 136 -25.04 -14.26 3.93
CA ASP A 136 -25.25 -14.59 2.52
C ASP A 136 -26.75 -14.82 2.24
N GLY A 137 -27.27 -14.18 1.19
CA GLY A 137 -28.69 -14.22 0.83
C GLY A 137 -29.55 -13.13 1.46
N MET A 138 -29.04 -12.32 2.39
CA MET A 138 -29.78 -11.16 2.92
C MET A 138 -29.78 -10.01 1.93
N ALA A 139 -30.84 -9.20 1.93
CA ALA A 139 -30.84 -7.93 1.20
C ALA A 139 -29.75 -6.99 1.74
N VAL A 140 -29.05 -6.28 0.85
CA VAL A 140 -27.85 -5.51 1.21
C VAL A 140 -27.96 -4.05 0.78
N ALA A 141 -27.58 -3.17 1.71
CA ALA A 141 -27.38 -1.75 1.45
C ALA A 141 -25.87 -1.41 1.41
N TYR A 142 -25.50 -0.53 0.50
CA TYR A 142 -24.11 -0.09 0.28
C TYR A 142 -23.90 1.32 0.80
N ALA A 143 -22.84 1.54 1.58
CA ALA A 143 -22.40 2.88 1.97
C ALA A 143 -20.96 3.17 1.54
N TYR A 144 -20.76 4.32 0.92
CA TYR A 144 -19.48 4.82 0.41
C TYR A 144 -19.06 6.09 1.16
N ARG A 145 -17.77 6.25 1.44
CA ARG A 145 -17.23 7.50 2.02
C ARG A 145 -16.60 8.34 0.90
N GLY A 146 -17.25 9.41 0.46
CA GLY A 146 -16.68 10.31 -0.55
C GLY A 146 -17.75 11.07 -1.34
N ARG A 147 -17.30 12.01 -2.20
CA ARG A 147 -18.15 12.69 -3.20
C ARG A 147 -18.00 11.99 -4.55
N GLY A 148 -18.65 10.86 -4.71
CA GLY A 148 -18.67 10.14 -5.97
C GLY A 148 -19.28 8.77 -5.79
N VAL A 149 -20.39 8.51 -6.47
CA VAL A 149 -20.89 7.16 -6.68
C VAL A 149 -19.82 6.44 -7.49
N THR A 150 -19.15 5.45 -6.92
CA THR A 150 -18.42 4.47 -7.72
C THR A 150 -19.20 3.17 -7.66
N HIS A 151 -19.39 2.66 -8.86
CA HIS A 151 -20.41 1.72 -9.29
C HIS A 151 -20.33 0.38 -8.56
N ALA A 152 -21.44 -0.35 -8.66
CA ALA A 152 -21.63 -1.76 -8.28
C ALA A 152 -20.42 -2.66 -8.63
N PRO A 153 -20.29 -3.85 -8.03
CA PRO A 153 -19.22 -4.79 -8.38
C PRO A 153 -19.23 -5.10 -9.88
N ASP A 154 -18.40 -4.39 -10.63
CA ASP A 154 -18.39 -4.47 -12.08
C ASP A 154 -17.82 -5.78 -12.60
N THR A 155 -18.44 -6.22 -13.69
CA THR A 155 -18.12 -7.41 -14.47
C THR A 155 -16.64 -7.41 -14.91
N PRO A 156 -15.91 -8.54 -14.82
CA PRO A 156 -14.49 -8.57 -15.15
C PRO A 156 -14.21 -8.14 -16.60
N ALA A 157 -13.34 -7.15 -16.74
CA ALA A 157 -12.81 -6.66 -18.01
C ALA A 157 -11.82 -7.67 -18.65
N PRO A 158 -11.60 -7.62 -19.98
CA PRO A 158 -11.01 -8.72 -20.75
C PRO A 158 -9.54 -9.02 -20.42
N MET A 159 -9.13 -10.27 -20.65
CA MET A 159 -7.83 -10.88 -20.30
C MET A 159 -6.57 -10.23 -20.92
N ALA A 160 -6.73 -9.30 -21.87
CA ALA A 160 -5.60 -8.56 -22.45
C ALA A 160 -5.22 -7.41 -21.53
N ARG A 161 -4.14 -7.60 -20.75
CA ARG A 161 -3.65 -6.58 -19.81
C ARG A 161 -3.11 -5.37 -20.60
N PRO A 162 -3.68 -4.17 -20.42
CA PRO A 162 -3.11 -2.98 -21.03
C PRO A 162 -1.70 -2.74 -20.49
N ARG A 163 -0.83 -2.15 -21.31
CA ARG A 163 0.51 -1.74 -20.89
C ARG A 163 0.41 -0.91 -19.59
N PRO A 164 1.20 -1.20 -18.54
CA PRO A 164 1.16 -0.42 -17.31
C PRO A 164 1.36 1.06 -17.60
N PRO A 165 0.51 1.95 -17.04
CA PRO A 165 0.65 3.38 -17.26
C PRO A 165 1.97 3.87 -16.64
N PRO A 166 2.56 4.97 -17.15
CA PRO A 166 3.82 5.50 -16.65
C PRO A 166 3.84 5.77 -15.13
N ALA A 167 2.70 6.14 -14.55
CA ALA A 167 2.56 6.37 -13.11
C ALA A 167 2.83 5.09 -12.28
N VAL A 168 2.37 3.94 -12.75
CA VAL A 168 2.56 2.66 -12.05
C VAL A 168 4.02 2.18 -12.14
N LEU A 169 4.66 2.39 -13.30
CA LEU A 169 6.10 2.15 -13.45
C LEU A 169 6.93 3.09 -12.57
N LEU A 170 6.48 4.33 -12.37
CA LEU A 170 7.12 5.26 -11.45
C LEU A 170 7.06 4.75 -10.00
N GLU A 171 5.92 4.23 -9.55
CA GLU A 171 5.80 3.64 -8.21
C GLU A 171 6.71 2.42 -8.02
N LEU A 172 6.76 1.53 -9.01
CA LEU A 172 7.67 0.38 -9.01
C LEU A 172 9.12 0.83 -8.83
N HIS A 173 9.61 1.74 -9.67
CA HIS A 173 10.98 2.22 -9.56
C HIS A 173 11.24 3.03 -8.28
N THR A 174 10.22 3.68 -7.72
CA THR A 174 10.33 4.42 -6.46
C THR A 174 10.51 3.46 -5.28
N LEU A 175 9.73 2.38 -5.21
CA LEU A 175 9.89 1.35 -4.18
C LEU A 175 11.23 0.62 -4.31
N HIS A 176 11.64 0.26 -5.53
CA HIS A 176 12.93 -0.38 -5.78
C HIS A 176 14.08 0.56 -5.38
N ALA A 177 14.05 1.84 -5.77
CA ALA A 177 15.05 2.83 -5.35
C ALA A 177 15.10 3.01 -3.82
N LEU A 178 13.94 2.97 -3.15
CA LEU A 178 13.86 3.04 -1.69
C LEU A 178 14.54 1.84 -1.04
N ASP A 179 14.22 0.62 -1.47
CA ASP A 179 14.81 -0.60 -0.92
C ASP A 179 16.32 -0.65 -1.13
N ALA A 180 16.79 -0.26 -2.32
CA ALA A 180 18.20 -0.14 -2.61
C ALA A 180 18.90 0.85 -1.68
N THR A 181 18.29 2.02 -1.45
CA THR A 181 18.83 3.05 -0.54
C THR A 181 18.84 2.56 0.92
N LEU A 182 17.78 1.88 1.37
CA LEU A 182 17.71 1.30 2.71
C LEU A 182 18.73 0.17 2.92
N ALA A 183 19.13 -0.51 1.85
CA ALA A 183 20.23 -1.47 1.84
C ALA A 183 21.63 -0.83 1.77
N GLY A 184 21.71 0.50 1.71
CA GLY A 184 22.98 1.24 1.69
C GLY A 184 23.57 1.48 0.29
N ALA A 185 22.82 1.19 -0.78
CA ALA A 185 23.30 1.42 -2.14
C ALA A 185 23.50 2.92 -2.43
N SER A 186 24.58 3.24 -3.13
CA SER A 186 24.85 4.56 -3.69
C SER A 186 23.88 4.91 -4.82
N LEU A 187 23.73 6.20 -5.13
CA LEU A 187 22.87 6.63 -6.25
C LEU A 187 23.28 5.98 -7.59
N ARG A 188 24.57 5.70 -7.80
CA ARG A 188 25.05 5.05 -9.02
C ARG A 188 24.62 3.59 -9.07
N GLU A 189 24.78 2.84 -7.97
CA GLU A 189 24.32 1.45 -7.87
C GLU A 189 22.79 1.33 -8.02
N VAL A 190 22.03 2.27 -7.45
CA VAL A 190 20.58 2.37 -7.68
C VAL A 190 20.28 2.59 -9.17
N GLY A 191 21.03 3.47 -9.84
CA GLY A 191 20.91 3.69 -11.28
C GLY A 191 21.20 2.44 -12.10
N GLU A 192 22.26 1.73 -11.74
CA GLU A 192 22.69 0.49 -12.40
C GLU A 192 21.65 -0.62 -12.25
N GLY A 193 21.12 -0.84 -11.05
CA GLY A 193 20.10 -1.88 -10.83
C GLY A 193 18.75 -1.56 -11.50
N LEU A 194 18.38 -0.28 -11.61
CA LEU A 194 17.11 0.13 -12.24
C LEU A 194 17.18 0.18 -13.77
N PHE A 195 18.32 0.62 -14.32
CA PHE A 195 18.43 0.99 -15.74
C PHE A 195 19.54 0.23 -16.48
N GLY A 196 20.33 -0.59 -15.80
CA GLY A 196 21.43 -1.37 -16.36
C GLY A 196 22.78 -0.66 -16.33
N ALA A 197 23.86 -1.45 -16.44
CA ALA A 197 25.24 -0.96 -16.43
C ALA A 197 25.53 0.00 -17.60
N ASP A 198 25.02 -0.30 -18.79
CA ASP A 198 25.23 0.54 -19.99
C ASP A 198 24.64 1.94 -19.81
N ALA A 199 23.49 2.05 -19.13
CA ALA A 199 22.84 3.34 -18.89
C ALA A 199 23.64 4.23 -17.92
N VAL A 200 24.42 3.65 -17.01
CA VAL A 200 25.24 4.39 -16.04
C VAL A 200 26.70 4.55 -16.48
N ALA A 201 27.08 4.12 -17.69
CA ALA A 201 28.42 4.29 -18.22
C ALA A 201 28.86 5.77 -18.20
N ASP A 202 27.94 6.66 -18.56
CA ASP A 202 28.13 8.12 -18.59
C ASP A 202 27.65 8.84 -17.31
N TRP A 203 27.63 8.17 -16.14
CA TRP A 203 27.04 8.72 -14.91
C TRP A 203 27.54 10.12 -14.50
N TYR A 204 28.79 10.44 -14.81
CA TYR A 204 29.42 11.73 -14.48
C TYR A 204 29.33 12.77 -15.61
N SER A 205 29.05 12.32 -16.84
CA SER A 205 28.86 13.15 -18.04
C SER A 205 27.37 13.49 -18.28
N ASP A 206 26.45 12.58 -17.93
CA ASP A 206 24.99 12.78 -18.02
C ASP A 206 24.37 13.14 -16.66
N GLY A 207 24.03 14.42 -16.49
CA GLY A 207 23.30 14.91 -15.32
C GLY A 207 21.83 14.44 -15.23
N GLY A 208 21.26 13.94 -16.33
CA GLY A 208 19.87 13.53 -16.47
C GLY A 208 19.53 12.29 -15.66
N LEU A 209 20.22 11.17 -15.92
CA LEU A 209 19.99 9.91 -15.21
C LEU A 209 20.22 10.05 -13.70
N ARG A 210 21.33 10.69 -13.31
CA ARG A 210 21.65 10.98 -11.91
C ARG A 210 20.54 11.79 -11.23
N SER A 211 19.99 12.79 -11.92
CA SER A 211 18.87 13.58 -11.39
C SER A 211 17.59 12.75 -11.28
N LYS A 212 17.32 11.86 -12.23
CA LYS A 212 16.17 10.95 -12.19
C LYS A 212 16.24 10.00 -10.99
N VAL A 213 17.38 9.33 -10.79
CA VAL A 213 17.58 8.42 -9.65
C VAL A 213 17.44 9.16 -8.32
N ARG A 214 18.06 10.35 -8.20
CA ARG A 214 17.93 11.19 -7.00
C ARG A 214 16.48 11.56 -6.70
N ARG A 215 15.65 11.82 -7.72
CA ARG A 215 14.21 12.10 -7.54
C ARG A 215 13.44 10.86 -7.07
N LEU A 216 13.75 9.67 -7.61
CA LEU A 216 13.14 8.41 -7.16
C LEU A 216 13.44 8.15 -5.68
N VAL A 217 14.71 8.26 -5.27
CA VAL A 217 15.14 8.08 -3.87
C VAL A 217 14.43 9.07 -2.94
N ARG A 218 14.42 10.37 -3.29
CA ARG A 218 13.72 11.40 -2.51
C ARG A 218 12.21 11.15 -2.41
N ARG A 219 11.59 10.68 -3.50
CA ARG A 219 10.17 10.34 -3.52
C ARG A 219 9.88 9.16 -2.59
N GLY A 220 10.68 8.10 -2.66
CA GLY A 220 10.54 6.92 -1.82
C GLY A 220 10.66 7.25 -0.32
N ASP A 221 11.66 8.03 0.05
CA ASP A 221 11.84 8.50 1.43
C ASP A 221 10.64 9.34 1.92
N ALA A 222 10.17 10.27 1.09
CA ALA A 222 9.01 11.11 1.42
C ALA A 222 7.72 10.30 1.59
N LEU A 223 7.50 9.29 0.74
CA LEU A 223 6.35 8.38 0.85
C LEU A 223 6.44 7.52 2.11
N MET A 224 7.62 6.93 2.39
CA MET A 224 7.86 6.16 3.61
C MET A 224 7.63 7.00 4.89
N ARG A 225 8.19 8.20 4.97
CA ARG A 225 8.18 9.05 6.19
C ARG A 225 6.88 9.81 6.46
N GLY A 226 5.80 9.45 5.77
CA GLY A 226 4.47 10.01 6.03
C GLY A 226 3.62 10.22 4.79
N GLY A 227 4.23 10.27 3.60
CA GLY A 227 3.48 10.39 2.35
C GLY A 227 2.52 9.22 2.09
N TYR A 228 2.79 8.03 2.64
CA TYR A 228 1.88 6.88 2.62
C TYR A 228 0.50 7.22 3.21
N ARG A 229 0.43 8.16 4.16
CA ARG A 229 -0.84 8.58 4.77
C ARG A 229 -1.76 9.23 3.75
N ARG A 230 -1.21 9.95 2.77
CA ARG A 230 -2.00 10.51 1.66
C ARG A 230 -2.55 9.40 0.76
N LEU A 231 -1.74 8.37 0.47
CA LEU A 231 -2.19 7.20 -0.27
C LEU A 231 -3.31 6.45 0.48
N ALA A 232 -3.18 6.34 1.80
CA ALA A 232 -4.19 5.72 2.67
C ALA A 232 -5.35 6.65 3.07
N GLN A 233 -5.41 7.89 2.55
CA GLN A 233 -6.42 8.89 2.90
C GLN A 233 -6.58 9.13 4.41
N LEU A 234 -5.47 9.02 5.14
CA LEU A 234 -5.40 9.26 6.57
C LEU A 234 -5.18 10.75 6.86
N PRO A 235 -5.63 11.25 8.03
CA PRO A 235 -5.29 12.59 8.47
C PRO A 235 -3.76 12.73 8.55
N PRO A 236 -3.20 13.92 8.22
CA PRO A 236 -1.80 14.21 8.44
C PRO A 236 -1.41 13.92 9.89
N LEU A 237 -0.16 13.56 10.13
CA LEU A 237 0.36 13.60 11.50
C LEU A 237 0.21 15.04 11.99
N GLU A 238 -0.50 15.24 13.10
CA GLU A 238 -0.47 16.53 13.79
C GLU A 238 1.00 16.86 14.01
N LYS A 239 1.44 18.04 13.57
CA LYS A 239 2.77 18.57 13.91
C LYS A 239 2.78 18.90 15.40
N GLY A 240 2.80 17.87 16.25
CA GLY A 240 3.00 18.02 17.68
C GLY A 240 4.46 18.37 17.94
N ARG A 241 4.72 19.64 18.28
CA ARG A 241 5.73 20.12 19.26
C ARG A 241 6.91 19.16 19.56
N PHE A 242 7.70 18.78 18.55
CA PHE A 242 8.98 18.10 18.74
C PHE A 242 10.06 18.59 17.75
N GLU A 243 9.87 19.77 17.15
CA GLU A 243 11.01 20.57 16.73
C GLU A 243 11.44 21.38 17.96
N GLY A 244 12.36 20.79 18.72
CA GLY A 244 13.20 21.57 19.62
C GLY A 244 13.92 22.59 18.76
N ASP A 245 13.52 23.84 18.91
CA ASP A 245 14.16 25.02 18.33
C ASP A 245 15.59 25.09 18.88
N ALA A 246 16.51 24.34 18.26
CA ALA A 246 17.93 24.43 18.54
C ALA A 246 18.48 25.65 17.82
N LYS A 247 18.16 26.83 18.35
CA LYS A 247 19.04 28.00 18.19
C LYS A 247 20.41 27.59 18.70
N ARG A 248 21.34 27.38 17.76
CA ARG A 248 22.77 27.36 18.08
C ARG A 248 23.27 28.82 18.14
N PRO A 249 24.19 29.12 19.07
CA PRO A 249 24.78 30.44 19.24
C PRO A 249 25.59 30.88 18.01
#